data_AF-A0A662VPW5-F1
#
_entry.id   AF-A0A662VPW5-F1
#
_cell.length_a   1.000
_cell.length_b   1.000
_cell.length_c   1.000
_cell.angle_alpha   90.00
_cell.angle_beta   90.00
_cell.angle_gamma   90.00
#
_symmetry.space_group_name_H-M   'P 1'
#
loop_
_entity.id
_entity.type
_entity.pdbx_description
1 polymer ?
#
loop_
_entity_poly.entity_id
_entity_poly.type
_entity_poly.pdbx_seq_one_letter_code
_entity_poly.pdbx_strand_id
1 'polypeptide(L)' 'MKHVYAQTVIREDKLEELKRRTGMNTKDALLKAVEHYLSCHLDMSHIGIKRIEHSLNVIKELKEELTG' A
#
# COMPACT_ATOMS: atom_id res chain seq x y z
N MET A 1 -12.57 -31.20 -12.98
CA MET A 1 -12.00 -30.01 -12.30
C MET A 1 -13.03 -28.90 -12.38
N LYS A 2 -13.43 -28.28 -11.27
CA LYS A 2 -14.38 -27.16 -11.28
C LYS A 2 -13.58 -25.87 -11.40
N HIS A 3 -13.81 -25.11 -12.46
CA HIS A 3 -13.15 -23.84 -12.69
C HIS A 3 -14.04 -22.71 -12.18
N VAL A 4 -13.44 -21.74 -11.48
CA VAL A 4 -14.08 -20.49 -11.12
C VAL A 4 -13.49 -19.42 -12.02
N TYR A 5 -14.36 -18.70 -12.73
CA TYR A 5 -13.98 -17.53 -13.49
C TYR A 5 -14.28 -16.29 -12.66
N ALA A 6 -13.25 -15.53 -12.32
CA ALA A 6 -13.38 -14.29 -11.57
C ALA A 6 -12.93 -13.13 -12.45
N GLN A 7 -13.80 -12.14 -12.63
CA GLN A 7 -13.48 -10.85 -13.23
C GLN A 7 -13.55 -9.78 -12.14
N THR A 8 -12.55 -8.92 -12.10
CA THR A 8 -12.51 -7.76 -11.20
C THR A 8 -12.37 -6.51 -12.04
N VAL A 9 -13.20 -5.51 -11.75
CA VAL A 9 -13.08 -4.18 -12.32
C VAL A 9 -11.89 -3.48 -11.65
N ILE A 10 -10.95 -3.00 -12.46
CA ILE A 10 -9.81 -2.20 -12.01
C ILE A 10 -9.88 -0.88 -12.75
N ARG A 11 -9.72 0.23 -12.03
CA ARG A 11 -9.65 1.55 -12.66
C ARG A 11 -8.38 1.65 -13.51
N GLU A 12 -8.52 2.19 -14.71
CA GLU A 12 -7.42 2.28 -15.67
C GLU A 12 -6.23 3.08 -15.14
N ASP A 13 -6.49 4.19 -14.45
CA ASP A 13 -5.44 5.03 -13.84
C ASP A 13 -4.60 4.24 -12.81
N LYS A 14 -5.25 3.36 -12.05
CA LYS A 14 -4.56 2.48 -11.08
C LYS A 14 -3.80 1.35 -11.74
N LEU A 15 -4.32 0.80 -12.83
CA LEU A 15 -3.59 -0.19 -13.60
C LEU A 15 -2.33 0.40 -14.24
N GLU A 16 -2.43 1.59 -14.83
CA GLU A 16 -1.26 2.27 -15.43
C GLU A 16 -0.25 2.70 -14.36
N GLU A 17 -0.70 3.18 -13.20
CA GLU A 17 0.18 3.46 -12.07
C GLU A 17 0.91 2.20 -11.59
N LEU A 18 0.22 1.06 -11.49
CA LEU A 18 0.83 -0.22 -11.12
C LEU A 18 1.89 -0.65 -12.13
N LYS A 19 1.57 -0.60 -13.43
CA LYS A 19 2.52 -0.93 -14.51
C LYS A 19 3.74 -0.01 -14.49
N ARG A 20 3.55 1.29 -14.26
CA ARG A 20 4.65 2.25 -14.12
C ARG A 20 5.55 1.93 -12.93
N ARG A 21 4.97 1.53 -11.79
CA ARG A 21 5.74 1.20 -10.56
C ARG A 21 6.51 -0.11 -10.68
N THR A 22 6.00 -1.08 -11.43
CA THR A 22 6.64 -2.40 -11.57
C THR A 22 7.51 -2.51 -12.82
N GLY A 23 7.28 -1.68 -13.84
CA GLY A 23 7.91 -1.80 -15.16
C GLY A 23 7.43 -3.03 -15.94
N MET A 24 6.29 -3.62 -15.55
CA MET A 24 5.80 -4.91 -16.07
C MET A 24 4.53 -4.75 -16.91
N ASN A 25 4.21 -5.76 -17.72
CA ASN A 25 2.91 -5.85 -18.39
C ASN A 25 1.77 -6.08 -17.38
N THR A 26 0.52 -5.90 -17.81
CA THR A 26 -0.68 -6.00 -16.95
C THR A 26 -0.73 -7.30 -16.13
N LYS A 27 -0.48 -8.45 -16.75
CA LYS A 27 -0.59 -9.76 -16.08
C LYS A 27 0.44 -9.89 -14.97
N ASP A 28 1.70 -9.60 -15.28
CA ASP A 28 2.80 -9.79 -14.34
C ASP A 28 2.77 -8.74 -13.22
N ALA A 29 2.36 -7.51 -13.55
CA ALA A 29 2.15 -6.46 -12.56
C ALA A 29 1.05 -6.81 -11.56
N LEU A 30 -0.08 -7.37 -12.03
CA LEU A 30 -1.17 -7.83 -11.17
C LEU A 30 -0.76 -9.03 -10.32
N LEU A 31 -0.05 -10.00 -10.89
CA LEU A 31 0.48 -11.13 -10.14
C LEU A 31 1.39 -10.64 -9.00
N LYS A 32 2.32 -9.71 -9.30
CA LYS A 32 3.22 -9.14 -8.30
C LYS A 32 2.48 -8.38 -7.20
N ALA A 33 1.41 -7.66 -7.55
CA ALA A 33 0.56 -6.97 -6.59
C ALA A 33 -0.17 -7.95 -5.65
N VAL A 34 -0.69 -9.06 -6.19
CA VAL A 34 -1.35 -10.12 -5.41
C VAL A 34 -0.34 -10.82 -4.50
N GLU A 35 0.82 -11.19 -5.02
CA GLU A 35 1.92 -11.76 -4.23
C GLU A 35 2.35 -10.81 -3.10
N HIS A 36 2.47 -9.52 -3.40
CA HIS A 36 2.80 -8.52 -2.39
C HIS A 36 1.69 -8.40 -1.33
N TYR A 37 0.43 -8.38 -1.73
CA TYR A 37 -0.70 -8.35 -0.80
C TYR A 37 -0.75 -9.58 0.12
N LEU A 38 -0.53 -10.78 -0.44
CA LEU A 38 -0.56 -12.02 0.33
C LEU A 38 0.69 -12.22 1.21
N SER A 39 1.84 -11.68 0.78
CA SER A 39 3.09 -11.75 1.56
C SER A 39 3.20 -10.62 2.59
N CYS A 40 2.52 -9.50 2.37
CA CYS A 40 2.35 -8.45 3.36
C CYS A 40 1.54 -9.04 4.51
N HIS A 41 2.25 -9.57 5.50
CA HIS A 41 1.66 -9.72 6.82
C HIS A 41 1.17 -8.32 7.17
N LEU A 42 -0.14 -8.18 7.38
CA LEU A 42 -0.70 -7.06 8.12
C LEU A 42 -0.08 -7.12 9.50
N ASP A 43 1.16 -6.67 9.60
CA ASP A 43 1.86 -6.59 10.84
C ASP A 43 1.22 -5.40 11.54
N MET A 44 0.23 -5.71 12.36
CA MET A 44 -0.51 -4.74 13.16
C MET A 44 0.47 -3.91 14.01
N SER A 45 1.67 -4.45 14.30
CA SER A 45 2.76 -3.69 14.91
C SER A 45 3.30 -2.60 13.99
N HIS A 46 3.47 -2.84 12.69
CA HIS A 46 3.94 -1.86 11.72
C HIS A 46 2.93 -0.72 11.48
N ILE A 47 1.62 -1.03 11.50
CA ILE A 47 0.56 -0.02 11.51
C ILE A 47 0.59 0.80 12.81
N GLY A 48 0.80 0.12 13.95
CA GLY A 48 0.97 0.77 15.25
C GLY A 48 2.17 1.72 15.28
N ILE A 49 3.33 1.29 14.76
CA ILE A 49 4.55 2.08 14.67
C ILE A 49 4.33 3.33 13.82
N LYS A 50 3.77 3.20 12.60
CA LYS A 50 3.49 4.37 11.74
C LYS A 50 2.55 5.39 12.39
N ARG A 51 1.57 4.92 13.16
CA ARG A 51 0.64 5.78 13.90
C ARG A 51 1.33 6.52 15.05
N ILE A 52 2.25 5.86 15.74
CA ILE A 52 3.08 6.48 16.79
C ILE A 52 4.04 7.51 16.17
N GLU A 53 4.73 7.17 15.07
CA GLU A 53 5.61 8.09 14.34
C GLU A 53 4.87 9.37 13.90
N HIS A 54 3.67 9.23 13.34
CA HIS A 54 2.84 10.38 13.00
C HIS A 54 2.50 11.25 14.21
N SER A 55 2.12 10.61 15.32
CA SER A 55 1.77 11.33 16.56
C SER A 55 2.99 12.07 17.14
N LEU A 56 4.18 11.48 17.08
CA LEU A 56 5.43 12.11 17.53
C LEU A 56 5.80 13.33 16.68
N ASN A 57 5.60 13.26 15.36
CA ASN A 57 5.85 14.39 14.47
C ASN A 57 4.92 15.57 14.78
N VAL A 58 3.63 15.32 14.97
CA VAL A 58 2.66 16.35 15.37
C VAL A 58 3.05 16.99 16.70
N ILE A 59 3.45 16.19 17.69
CA ILE A 59 3.91 16.71 19.00
C ILE A 59 5.16 17.59 18.83
N LYS A 60 6.07 17.21 17.94
CA LYS A 60 7.29 17.97 17.67
C LYS A 60 6.97 19.33 17.05
N GLU A 61 6.08 19.36 16.06
CA GLU A 61 5.61 20.60 15.41
C GLU A 61 4.96 21.53 16.44
N LEU A 62 4.04 21.01 17.26
CA LEU A 62 3.39 21.80 18.32
C LEU A 62 4.37 22.33 19.36
N LYS A 63 5.41 21.56 19.70
CA LYS A 63 6.44 22.00 20.63
C LYS A 63 7.28 23.14 20.04
N GLU A 64 7.63 23.06 18.76
CA GLU A 64 8.34 24.12 18.04
C GLU A 64 7.50 25.40 18.02
N GLU A 65 6.19 25.31 17.77
CA GLU A 65 5.25 26.45 17.84
C GLU A 65 5.12 27.07 19.25
N LEU A 66 5.24 26.27 20.31
CA LEU A 66 5.12 26.74 21.70
C LEU A 66 6.41 27.32 22.29
N THR A 67 7.56 27.04 21.67
CA THR A 67 8.90 27.43 22.19
C THR A 67 9.66 28.40 21.30
N GLY A 68 9.13 28.73 20.11
CA GLY A 68 9.55 29.86 19.28
C GLY A 68 8.75 31.13 19.57
#